data_AF-A0A1C6RGG8-F1
#
_entry.id   AF-A0A1C6RGG8-F1
#
_cell.length_a   1.000
_cell.length_b   1.000
_cell.length_c   1.000
_cell.angle_alpha   90.00
_cell.angle_beta   90.00
_cell.angle_gamma   90.00
#
_symmetry.space_group_name_H-M   'P 1'
#
loop_
_entity.id
_entity.type
_entity.pdbx_description
1 polymer ?
#
loop_
_entity_poly.entity_id
_entity_poly.type
_entity_poly.pdbx_seq_one_letter_code
_entity_poly.pdbx_strand_id
1 'polypeptide(L)'
;MELVRFDGADAGTVAGWAGSVEESRWWCSRDEVTPETVAGWVAQPDTEAYGLVEAGELVAFGELWVDDDEDEAELARLIVAPGHRGTGVGVSGVGSSPR
;
A
#
# COMPACT_ATOMS: atom_id res chain seq x y z
N MET A 1 13.47 6.17 6.34
CA MET A 1 12.24 5.46 5.94
C MET A 1 11.95 4.40 6.98
N GLU A 2 10.68 4.25 7.33
CA GLU A 2 10.20 3.28 8.30
C GLU A 2 8.96 2.59 7.73
N LEU A 3 8.89 1.27 7.82
CA LEU A 3 7.70 0.51 7.46
C LEU A 3 6.83 0.36 8.72
N VAL A 4 5.60 0.84 8.67
CA VAL A 4 4.67 0.85 9.80
C VAL A 4 3.41 0.09 9.44
N ARG A 5 2.76 -0.55 10.42
CA ARG A 5 1.41 -1.09 10.20
C ARG A 5 0.45 0.04 9.88
N PHE A 6 -0.37 -0.18 8.86
CA PHE A 6 -1.36 0.76 8.40
C PHE A 6 -2.73 0.37 8.93
N ASP A 7 -3.33 1.22 9.76
CA ASP A 7 -4.61 0.95 10.44
C ASP A 7 -5.83 1.55 9.73
N GLY A 8 -5.62 2.21 8.58
CA GLY A 8 -6.66 2.86 7.81
C GLY A 8 -6.89 4.33 8.13
N ALA A 9 -6.22 4.93 9.12
CA ALA A 9 -6.41 6.35 9.48
C ALA A 9 -6.17 7.29 8.28
N ASP A 10 -5.18 6.98 7.44
CA ASP A 10 -4.82 7.75 6.24
C ASP A 10 -5.41 7.17 4.94
N ALA A 11 -6.49 6.37 5.03
CA ALA A 11 -7.11 5.72 3.86
C ALA A 11 -7.49 6.72 2.76
N GLY A 12 -7.93 7.93 3.13
CA GLY A 12 -8.25 8.98 2.16
C GLY A 12 -7.03 9.53 1.42
N THR A 13 -5.87 9.58 2.08
CA THR A 13 -4.60 9.97 1.44
C THR A 13 -4.21 8.95 0.39
N VAL A 14 -4.23 7.66 0.74
CA VAL A 14 -3.88 6.55 -0.15
C VAL A 14 -4.84 6.45 -1.34
N ALA A 15 -6.15 6.59 -1.10
CA ALA A 15 -7.17 6.58 -2.15
C ALA A 15 -6.92 7.66 -3.23
N GLY A 16 -6.35 8.80 -2.83
CA GLY A 16 -6.03 9.91 -3.73
C GLY A 16 -4.75 9.74 -4.55
N TRP A 17 -3.97 8.67 -4.36
CA TRP A 17 -2.69 8.51 -5.06
C TRP A 17 -2.80 8.00 -6.49
N ALA A 18 -3.90 7.35 -6.87
CA ALA A 18 -4.19 7.08 -8.26
C ALA A 18 -4.75 8.35 -8.91
N GLY A 19 -3.96 9.00 -9.77
CA GLY A 19 -4.31 10.28 -10.36
C GLY A 19 -5.29 10.18 -11.55
N SER A 20 -5.62 8.97 -11.98
CA SER A 20 -6.54 8.71 -13.09
C SER A 20 -7.22 7.34 -12.95
N VAL A 21 -8.31 7.14 -13.71
CA VAL A 21 -9.01 5.85 -13.83
C VAL A 21 -8.08 4.74 -14.34
N GLU A 22 -7.19 5.06 -15.30
CA GLU A 22 -6.19 4.09 -15.80
C GLU A 22 -5.22 3.66 -14.71
N GLU A 23 -4.71 4.60 -13.90
CA GLU A 23 -3.84 4.26 -12.77
C GLU A 23 -4.56 3.40 -11.73
N SER A 24 -5.83 3.70 -11.42
CA SER A 24 -6.64 2.88 -10.52
C SER A 24 -6.82 1.45 -11.05
N ARG A 25 -7.03 1.30 -12.36
CA ARG A 25 -7.16 -0.01 -13.01
C ARG A 25 -5.86 -0.80 -12.97
N TRP A 26 -4.72 -0.16 -13.26
CA TRP A 26 -3.42 -0.84 -13.17
C TRP A 26 -3.05 -1.22 -11.75
N TRP A 27 -3.40 -0.38 -10.78
CA TRP A 27 -3.09 -0.62 -9.38
C TRP A 27 -3.96 -1.72 -8.76
N CYS A 28 -5.27 -1.69 -8.98
CA CYS A 28 -6.20 -2.54 -8.24
C CYS A 28 -7.39 -3.07 -9.06
N SER A 29 -7.36 -2.95 -10.39
CA SER A 29 -8.46 -3.38 -11.29
C SER A 29 -9.81 -2.72 -10.99
N ARG A 30 -9.80 -1.46 -10.53
CA ARG A 30 -11.01 -0.66 -10.26
C ARG A 30 -10.95 0.66 -11.01
N ASP A 31 -12.11 1.19 -11.35
CA ASP A 31 -12.22 2.50 -12.00
C ASP A 31 -12.07 3.65 -10.99
N GLU A 32 -12.48 3.41 -9.75
CA GLU A 32 -12.46 4.38 -8.65
C GLU A 32 -11.98 3.70 -7.36
N VAL A 33 -11.15 4.42 -6.61
CA VAL A 33 -10.68 4.04 -5.28
C VAL A 33 -11.11 5.13 -4.32
N THR A 34 -11.94 4.77 -3.34
CA THR A 34 -12.42 5.68 -2.30
C THR A 34 -11.72 5.39 -0.96
N PRO A 35 -11.79 6.29 0.03
CA PRO A 35 -11.30 5.99 1.38
C PRO A 35 -11.91 4.71 1.97
N GLU A 36 -13.20 4.46 1.72
CA GLU A 36 -13.91 3.26 2.16
C GLU A 36 -13.40 2.00 1.45
N THR A 37 -12.96 2.13 0.20
CA THR A 37 -12.34 1.04 -0.55
C THR A 37 -11.04 0.60 0.12
N VAL A 38 -10.16 1.56 0.43
CA VAL A 38 -8.88 1.30 1.11
C VAL A 38 -9.12 0.77 2.52
N ALA A 39 -10.01 1.39 3.29
CA ALA A 39 -10.36 0.91 4.63
C ALA A 39 -10.94 -0.51 4.59
N GLY A 40 -11.73 -0.84 3.57
CA GLY A 40 -12.26 -2.18 3.35
C GLY A 40 -11.18 -3.21 3.02
N TRP A 41 -10.08 -2.81 2.38
CA TRP A 41 -8.93 -3.70 2.20
C TRP A 41 -8.21 -3.98 3.51
N VAL A 42 -7.92 -2.93 4.29
CA VAL A 42 -7.24 -3.03 5.60
C VAL A 42 -8.03 -3.86 6.60
N ALA A 43 -9.36 -3.86 6.51
CA ALA A 43 -10.24 -4.60 7.42
C ALA A 43 -10.36 -6.09 7.09
N GLN A 44 -9.75 -6.59 6.01
CA GLN A 44 -9.81 -8.01 5.68
C GLN A 44 -8.97 -8.83 6.68
N PRO A 45 -9.49 -9.98 7.16
CA PRO A 45 -8.86 -10.74 8.24
C PRO A 45 -7.48 -11.28 7.87
N ASP A 46 -7.26 -11.57 6.60
CA ASP A 46 -6.04 -12.21 6.08
C ASP A 46 -5.16 -11.20 5.31
N THR A 47 -5.31 -9.91 5.61
CA THR A 47 -4.56 -8.82 4.98
C THR A 47 -3.79 -8.05 6.03
N GLU A 48 -2.46 -8.02 5.89
CA GLU A 48 -1.63 -7.09 6.64
C GLU A 48 -1.29 -5.88 5.78
N ALA A 49 -1.81 -4.71 6.13
CA ALA A 49 -1.52 -3.47 5.44
C ALA A 49 -0.34 -2.71 6.07
N TYR A 50 0.51 -2.15 5.22
CA TYR A 50 1.70 -1.41 5.62
C TYR A 50 1.81 -0.07 4.90
N GLY A 51 2.29 0.93 5.63
CA GLY A 51 2.70 2.22 5.10
C GLY A 51 4.22 2.36 5.18
N LEU A 52 4.83 3.01 4.18
CA LEU A 52 6.21 3.49 4.30
C LEU A 52 6.18 4.96 4.66
N VAL A 53 6.83 5.31 5.78
CA VAL A 53 6.91 6.68 6.28
C VAL A 53 8.34 7.21 6.06
N GLU A 54 8.45 8.39 5.47
CA GLU A 54 9.71 9.12 5.30
C GLU A 54 9.58 10.50 5.94
N ALA A 55 10.49 10.84 6.87
CA ALA A 55 10.47 12.12 7.58
C ALA A 55 9.12 12.48 8.23
N GLY A 56 8.33 11.48 8.62
CA GLY A 56 7.00 11.64 9.22
C GLY A 56 5.84 11.72 8.22
N GLU A 57 6.12 11.64 6.91
CA GLU A 57 5.12 11.63 5.85
C GLU A 57 4.91 10.21 5.31
N LEU A 58 3.65 9.83 5.09
CA LEU A 58 3.30 8.57 4.44
C LEU A 58 3.57 8.67 2.93
N VAL A 59 4.52 7.88 2.42
CA VAL A 59 5.01 7.97 1.03
C VAL A 59 4.72 6.73 0.19
N ALA A 60 4.37 5.61 0.80
CA ALA A 60 3.91 4.42 0.08
C ALA A 60 2.93 3.59 0.93
N PHE A 61 2.15 2.75 0.25
CA PHE A 61 1.17 1.83 0.82
C PHE A 61 1.31 0.50 0.09
N GLY A 62 1.09 -0.58 0.82
CA GLY A 62 1.08 -1.92 0.28
C GLY A 62 0.47 -2.90 1.26
N GLU A 63 0.18 -4.09 0.75
CA GLU A 63 -0.34 -5.18 1.55
C GLU A 63 0.56 -6.40 1.43
N LEU A 64 0.57 -7.16 2.52
CA LEU A 64 1.12 -8.48 2.60
C LEU A 64 -0.05 -9.45 2.81
N TRP A 65 -0.19 -10.38 1.89
CA TRP A 65 -1.13 -11.50 2.02
C TRP A 65 -0.31 -12.73 2.39
N VAL A 66 -0.69 -13.38 3.48
CA VAL A 66 0.05 -14.54 4.00
C VAL A 66 -0.83 -15.76 3.83
N ASP A 67 -0.30 -16.78 3.19
CA ASP A 67 -0.88 -18.12 3.17
C ASP A 67 -0.01 -19.03 4.05
N ASP A 68 -0.50 -19.27 5.28
CA ASP A 68 0.20 -20.12 6.26
C ASP A 68 0.19 -21.60 5.86
N ASP A 69 -0.76 -22.05 5.03
CA ASP A 69 -0.84 -23.44 4.57
C ASP A 69 0.19 -23.71 3.46
N GLU A 70 0.52 -22.69 2.65
CA GLU A 70 1.50 -22.77 1.57
C GLU A 70 2.92 -22.26 1.94
N ASP A 71 3.11 -21.66 3.13
CA ASP A 71 4.36 -20.98 3.55
C ASP A 71 4.79 -19.88 2.55
N GLU A 72 3.79 -19.20 1.98
CA GLU A 72 3.98 -18.16 0.97
C GLU A 72 3.44 -16.81 1.47
N ALA A 73 4.14 -15.73 1.09
CA ALA A 73 3.69 -14.38 1.35
C ALA A 73 3.76 -13.56 0.06
N GLU A 74 2.64 -12.94 -0.31
CA GLU A 74 2.49 -12.16 -1.52
C GLU A 74 2.41 -10.66 -1.21
N LEU A 75 3.08 -9.85 -2.05
CA LEU A 75 2.93 -8.41 -2.02
C LEU A 75 1.80 -7.98 -2.95
N ALA A 76 0.81 -7.28 -2.40
CA ALA A 76 -0.36 -6.82 -3.12
C ALA A 76 -0.54 -5.30 -3.00
N ARG A 77 -1.27 -4.74 -3.98
CA ARG A 77 -1.74 -3.34 -4.01
C ARG A 77 -0.66 -2.30 -3.63
N LEU A 78 0.56 -2.51 -4.09
CA LEU A 78 1.67 -1.57 -3.89
C LEU A 78 1.43 -0.26 -4.66
N ILE A 79 1.55 0.87 -3.98
CA ILE A 79 1.50 2.19 -4.59
C ILE A 79 2.40 3.18 -3.84
N VAL A 80 3.05 4.07 -4.59
CA VAL A 80 3.87 5.17 -4.06
C VAL A 80 3.13 6.47 -4.29
N ALA A 81 3.13 7.35 -3.28
CA ALA A 81 2.59 8.69 -3.36
C ALA A 81 3.12 9.41 -4.61
N PRO A 82 2.27 10.08 -5.42
CA PRO A 82 2.67 10.64 -6.71
C PRO A 82 3.93 11.51 -6.67
N GLY A 83 4.08 12.34 -5.62
CA GLY A 83 5.25 13.21 -5.44
C GLY A 83 6.58 12.48 -5.15
N HIS A 84 6.52 11.20 -4.80
CA HIS A 84 7.68 10.38 -4.43
C HIS A 84 8.02 9.31 -5.48
N ARG A 85 7.28 9.24 -6.59
CA ARG A 85 7.57 8.30 -7.68
C ARG A 85 8.89 8.64 -8.37
N GLY A 86 9.62 7.63 -8.86
CA GLY A 86 10.90 7.82 -9.55
C GLY A 86 12.10 8.16 -8.66
N THR A 87 11.93 8.15 -7.33
CA THR A 87 12.98 8.50 -6.36
C THR A 87 13.65 7.28 -5.69
N GLY A 88 13.22 6.06 -6.04
CA GLY A 88 13.75 4.82 -5.46
C GLY A 88 12.98 4.29 -4.23
N VAL A 89 11.89 4.95 -3.82
CA VAL A 89 11.03 4.52 -2.70
C VAL A 89 10.53 3.08 -2.85
N GLY A 90 10.08 2.68 -4.05
CA GLY A 90 9.58 1.31 -4.28
C GLY A 90 10.62 0.21 -4.04
N VAL A 91 11.90 0.47 -4.36
CA VAL A 91 12.99 -0.49 -4.12
C VAL A 91 13.32 -0.58 -2.63
N SER A 92 13.27 0.56 -1.93
CA SER A 92 13.55 0.62 -0.50
C SER A 92 12.46 -0.07 0.33
N GLY A 93 11.19 0.07 -0.06
CA GLY A 93 10.07 -0.62 0.60
C GLY A 93 10.12 -2.15 0.47
N VAL A 94 10.41 -2.67 -0.73
CA VAL A 94 10.45 -4.13 -0.99
C VAL A 94 11.65 -4.82 -0.34
N GLY A 95 12.78 -4.11 -0.14
CA GLY A 95 13.97 -4.66 0.50
C GLY A 95 13.97 -4.61 2.04
N SER A 96 12.98 -3.95 2.64
CA SER A 96 12.89 -3.72 4.09
C SER A 96 12.10 -4.83 4.77
N SER A 97 12.55 -6.08 4.64
CA SER A 97 12.00 -7.18 5.45
C SER A 97 12.47 -6.99 6.91
N PRO A 98 11.56 -6.97 7.91
CA PRO A 98 11.97 -6.90 9.31
C PRO A 98 12.76 -8.17 9.65
N ARG A 99 13.99 -8.00 10.16
CA ARG A 99 14.79 -9.08 10.73
C ARG A 99 14.38 -9.37 12.17
#